data_AF-A0A8X8WTU9-F1
#
_entry.id   AF-A0A8X8WTU9-F1
#
_cell.length_a   1.000
_cell.length_b   1.000
_cell.length_c   1.000
_cell.angle_alpha   90.00
_cell.angle_beta   90.00
_cell.angle_gamma   90.00
#
_symmetry.space_group_name_H-M   'P 1'
#
loop_
_entity.id
_entity.type
_entity.pdbx_description
1 polymer ?
#
loop_
_entity_poly.entity_id
_entity_poly.type
_entity_poly.pdbx_seq_one_letter_code
_entity_poly.pdbx_strand_id
1 'polypeptide(L)'
;MGSLRQKYRKGDRSRRLWNAREEEVLAASLLELTARGWKSDNGFRTGYLQRIEDDLRKEFPNTYLKGTPHVVSKISAWKANFNSLRNMLPRTGVGFNPDGTHKIDCSDEQWE
;
A
#
# COMPACT_ATOMS: atom_id res chain seq x y z
N MET A 1 -38.35 -25.54 -2.91
CA MET A 1 -37.59 -25.48 -1.64
C MET A 1 -36.10 -25.42 -1.98
N GLY A 2 -35.46 -24.28 -1.70
CA GLY A 2 -34.00 -24.14 -1.56
C GLY A 2 -33.13 -24.25 -2.82
N SER A 3 -33.02 -23.15 -3.58
CA SER A 3 -31.90 -22.94 -4.50
C SER A 3 -30.58 -23.13 -3.75
N LEU A 4 -29.72 -24.05 -4.23
CA LEU A 4 -28.35 -24.18 -3.76
C LEU A 4 -27.65 -22.85 -4.05
N ARG A 5 -27.46 -22.03 -3.02
CA ARG A 5 -26.54 -20.89 -3.07
C ARG A 5 -25.18 -21.45 -3.40
N GLN A 6 -24.84 -21.41 -4.68
CA GLN A 6 -23.51 -21.64 -5.17
C GLN A 6 -22.66 -20.52 -4.57
N LYS A 7 -22.09 -20.79 -3.39
CA LYS A 7 -21.02 -20.00 -2.83
C LYS A 7 -19.96 -20.02 -3.91
N TYR A 8 -19.81 -18.91 -4.62
CA TYR A 8 -18.65 -18.65 -5.44
C TYR A 8 -17.44 -18.99 -4.56
N ARG A 9 -16.85 -20.17 -4.77
CA ARG A 9 -15.55 -20.49 -4.23
C ARG A 9 -14.68 -19.37 -4.76
N LYS A 10 -14.30 -18.46 -3.87
CA LYS A 10 -13.47 -17.30 -4.17
C LYS A 10 -12.28 -17.90 -4.90
N GLY A 11 -12.28 -17.73 -6.21
CA GLY A 11 -11.40 -18.47 -7.09
C GLY A 11 -9.99 -18.35 -6.59
N ASP A 12 -9.21 -19.36 -6.91
CA ASP A 12 -7.77 -19.23 -7.07
C ASP A 12 -7.46 -17.95 -7.87
N ARG A 13 -7.41 -16.83 -7.16
CA ARG A 13 -6.87 -15.58 -7.64
C ARG A 13 -5.49 -15.63 -7.04
N SER A 14 -4.50 -15.94 -7.85
CA SER A 14 -3.19 -15.35 -7.65
C SER A 14 -3.42 -13.85 -7.56
N ARG A 15 -3.68 -13.35 -6.34
CA ARG A 15 -3.83 -11.93 -6.07
C ARG A 15 -2.49 -11.38 -6.48
N ARG A 16 -2.44 -10.69 -7.63
CA ARG A 16 -1.21 -10.06 -8.08
C ARG A 16 -0.63 -9.29 -6.91
N LEU A 17 0.58 -9.68 -6.56
CA LEU A 17 1.39 -8.95 -5.60
C LEU A 17 2.10 -7.84 -6.37
N TRP A 18 2.13 -6.66 -5.76
CA TRP A 18 3.05 -5.63 -6.21
C TRP A 18 4.46 -6.13 -5.92
N ASN A 19 5.36 -6.01 -6.88
CA ASN A 19 6.77 -6.27 -6.62
C ASN A 19 7.46 -5.03 -6.02
N ALA A 20 8.63 -5.21 -5.45
CA ALA A 20 9.37 -4.13 -4.78
C ALA A 20 9.62 -2.93 -5.71
N ARG A 21 9.94 -3.17 -6.99
CA ARG A 21 10.20 -2.11 -7.96
C ARG A 21 8.94 -1.30 -8.30
N GLU A 22 7.79 -1.97 -8.44
CA GLU A 22 6.51 -1.30 -8.64
C GLU A 22 6.14 -0.43 -7.42
N GLU A 23 6.41 -0.93 -6.22
CA GLU A 23 6.22 -0.19 -4.98
C GLU A 23 7.15 1.03 -4.88
N GLU A 24 8.41 0.90 -5.27
CA GLU A 24 9.37 2.00 -5.35
C GLU A 24 8.90 3.10 -6.29
N VAL A 25 8.45 2.75 -7.50
CA VAL A 25 7.93 3.72 -8.47
C VAL A 25 6.68 4.42 -7.92
N LEU A 26 5.75 3.67 -7.33
CA LEU A 26 4.57 4.26 -6.70
C LEU A 26 4.95 5.25 -5.59
N ALA A 27 5.89 4.88 -4.72
CA ALA A 27 6.37 5.76 -3.65
C ALA A 27 7.03 7.02 -4.22
N ALA A 28 7.90 6.87 -5.21
CA ALA A 28 8.59 7.98 -5.87
C ALA A 28 7.60 8.95 -6.54
N SER A 29 6.63 8.45 -7.30
CA SER A 29 5.59 9.29 -7.93
C SER A 29 4.75 10.04 -6.90
N LEU A 30 4.39 9.41 -5.77
CA LEU A 30 3.65 10.08 -4.70
C LEU A 30 4.48 11.19 -4.02
N LEU A 31 5.78 10.96 -3.82
CA LEU A 31 6.71 11.96 -3.28
C LEU A 31 6.89 13.12 -4.25
N GLU A 32 7.09 12.84 -5.54
CA GLU A 32 7.24 13.87 -6.57
C GLU A 32 5.98 14.73 -6.69
N LEU A 33 4.80 14.12 -6.73
CA LEU A 33 3.52 14.85 -6.73
C LEU A 33 3.40 15.74 -5.50
N THR A 34 3.78 15.24 -4.31
CA THR A 34 3.79 16.03 -3.08
C THR A 34 4.74 17.21 -3.19
N ALA A 35 5.97 17.00 -3.64
CA ALA A 35 6.98 18.04 -3.82
C ALA A 35 6.55 19.11 -4.83
N ARG A 36 5.75 18.74 -5.85
CA ARG A 36 5.19 19.64 -6.85
C ARG A 36 3.89 20.33 -6.41
N GLY A 37 3.47 20.18 -5.15
CA GLY A 37 2.26 20.83 -4.62
C GLY A 37 0.95 20.24 -5.14
N TRP A 38 0.96 18.98 -5.60
CA TRP A 38 -0.26 18.28 -6.02
C TRP A 38 -1.10 17.75 -4.86
N LYS A 39 -0.56 17.78 -3.64
CA LYS A 39 -1.28 17.41 -2.42
C LYS A 39 -1.80 18.66 -1.72
N SER A 40 -3.10 18.69 -1.47
CA SER A 40 -3.80 19.66 -0.62
C SER A 40 -4.26 18.96 0.67
N ASP A 41 -4.82 19.73 1.61
CA ASP A 41 -5.35 19.20 2.88
C ASP A 41 -6.42 18.11 2.66
N ASN A 42 -7.25 18.28 1.63
CA ASN A 42 -8.30 17.33 1.26
C ASN A 42 -7.81 16.15 0.41
N GLY A 43 -6.51 16.06 0.13
CA GLY A 43 -5.90 15.01 -0.68
C GLY A 43 -5.27 15.51 -1.97
N PHE A 44 -5.00 14.58 -2.89
CA PHE A 44 -4.37 14.88 -4.16
C PHE A 44 -5.35 15.52 -5.15
N ARG A 45 -4.83 16.42 -6.00
CA ARG A 45 -5.59 17.02 -7.10
C ARG A 45 -6.13 15.95 -8.07
N THR A 46 -7.23 16.27 -8.73
CA THR A 46 -7.81 15.42 -9.80
C THR A 46 -6.75 15.09 -10.85
N GLY A 47 -6.73 13.82 -11.29
CA GLY A 47 -5.78 13.32 -12.29
C GLY A 47 -4.46 12.78 -11.72
N TYR A 48 -4.21 12.85 -10.41
CA TYR A 48 -2.98 12.29 -9.82
C TYR A 48 -2.82 10.78 -10.11
N LEU A 49 -3.92 10.03 -10.12
CA LEU A 49 -3.91 8.59 -10.45
C LEU A 49 -3.46 8.33 -11.89
N GLN A 50 -3.83 9.19 -12.84
CA GLN A 50 -3.39 9.07 -14.22
C GLN A 50 -1.89 9.30 -14.33
N ARG A 51 -1.35 10.31 -13.64
CA ARG A 51 0.09 10.56 -13.60
C ARG A 51 0.88 9.37 -13.06
N ILE A 52 0.43 8.80 -11.94
CA ILE A 52 1.05 7.59 -11.37
C ILE A 52 0.96 6.41 -12.34
N GLU A 53 -0.18 6.24 -13.02
CA GLU A 53 -0.33 5.21 -14.04
C GLU A 53 0.63 5.42 -15.22
N ASP A 54 0.87 6.65 -15.64
CA ASP A 54 1.80 7.00 -16.72
C ASP A 54 3.26 6.77 -16.30
N ASP A 55 3.64 7.11 -15.06
CA ASP A 55 4.96 6.81 -14.51
C ASP A 55 5.22 5.30 -14.43
N LEU A 56 4.23 4.54 -13.96
CA LEU A 56 4.30 3.08 -13.93
C LEU A 56 4.42 2.50 -15.34
N ARG A 57 3.71 3.03 -16.34
CA ARG A 57 3.80 2.58 -17.74
C ARG A 57 5.15 2.96 -18.36
N LYS A 58 5.71 4.09 -17.97
CA LYS A 58 7.03 4.53 -18.43
C LYS A 58 8.13 3.59 -17.93
N GLU A 59 8.10 3.19 -16.66
CA GLU A 59 9.06 2.23 -16.11
C GLU A 59 8.77 0.80 -16.59
N PHE A 60 7.48 0.44 -16.71
CA PHE A 60 7.03 -0.90 -17.06
C PHE A 60 6.04 -0.85 -18.24
N PRO A 61 6.53 -0.79 -19.49
CA PRO A 61 5.67 -0.62 -20.66
C PRO A 61 4.55 -1.66 -20.81
N ASN A 62 4.79 -2.88 -20.32
CA ASN A 62 3.84 -3.99 -20.38
C ASN A 62 3.00 -4.14 -19.10
N THR A 63 3.01 -3.14 -18.21
CA THR A 63 2.23 -3.21 -16.97
C THR A 63 0.73 -3.10 -17.25
N TYR A 64 -0.03 -3.91 -16.52
CA TYR A 64 -1.48 -3.80 -16.46
C TYR A 64 -1.96 -2.99 -15.25
N LEU A 65 -1.05 -2.33 -14.51
CA LEU A 65 -1.44 -1.44 -13.43
C LEU A 65 -2.25 -0.26 -13.96
N LYS A 66 -3.31 0.03 -13.22
CA LYS A 66 -4.22 1.16 -13.45
C LYS A 66 -4.34 1.98 -12.19
N GLY A 67 -4.57 3.29 -12.35
CA GLY A 67 -4.87 4.19 -11.24
C GLY A 67 -6.00 3.64 -10.36
N THR A 68 -7.09 3.23 -10.99
CA THR A 68 -8.18 2.48 -10.37
C THR A 68 -8.35 1.13 -11.07
N PRO A 69 -8.39 -0.01 -10.36
CA PRO A 69 -8.42 -0.14 -8.89
C PRO A 69 -7.04 -0.26 -8.22
N HIS A 70 -5.96 -0.44 -8.98
CA HIS A 70 -4.72 -1.00 -8.42
C HIS A 70 -3.95 -0.02 -7.53
N VAL A 71 -3.69 1.20 -7.99
CA VAL A 71 -2.98 2.22 -7.21
C VAL A 71 -3.79 2.61 -5.97
N VAL A 72 -5.10 2.84 -6.12
CA VAL A 72 -6.00 3.15 -5.00
C VAL A 72 -5.96 2.06 -3.93
N SER A 73 -6.05 0.79 -4.33
CA SER A 73 -5.97 -0.36 -3.41
C SER A 73 -4.63 -0.41 -2.67
N LYS A 74 -3.52 -0.18 -3.38
CA LYS A 74 -2.18 -0.22 -2.79
C LYS A 74 -1.96 0.91 -1.77
N ILE A 75 -2.36 2.13 -2.11
CA ILE A 75 -2.30 3.28 -1.19
C ILE A 75 -3.16 3.03 0.06
N SER A 76 -4.35 2.44 -0.12
CA SER A 76 -5.23 2.10 0.99
C SER A 76 -4.61 1.07 1.93
N ALA A 77 -3.97 0.03 1.37
CA ALA A 77 -3.23 -0.97 2.14
C ALA A 77 -2.05 -0.35 2.92
N TRP A 78 -1.27 0.53 2.28
CA TRP A 78 -0.18 1.24 2.95
C TRP A 78 -0.67 2.13 4.09
N LYS A 79 -1.77 2.87 3.90
CA LYS A 79 -2.38 3.67 4.96
C LYS A 79 -2.85 2.81 6.14
N ALA A 80 -3.47 1.66 5.87
CA ALA A 80 -3.90 0.73 6.91
C ALA A 80 -2.70 0.21 7.72
N ASN A 81 -1.64 -0.24 7.04
CA ASN A 81 -0.41 -0.72 7.68
C ASN A 81 0.26 0.39 8.51
N PHE A 82 0.36 1.60 7.96
CA PHE A 82 0.90 2.76 8.68
C PHE A 82 0.09 3.07 9.93
N ASN A 83 -1.24 3.05 9.86
CA ASN A 83 -2.09 3.29 11.02
C ASN A 83 -1.89 2.21 12.10
N SER A 84 -1.74 0.94 11.72
CA SER A 84 -1.39 -0.12 12.66
C SER A 84 -0.06 0.16 13.35
N LEU A 85 0.98 0.50 12.59
CA LEU A 85 2.31 0.83 13.13
C LEU A 85 2.24 2.05 14.06
N ARG A 86 1.58 3.13 13.63
CA ARG A 86 1.38 4.35 14.42
C ARG A 86 0.69 4.08 15.76
N ASN A 87 -0.20 3.09 15.82
CA ASN A 87 -0.90 2.71 17.06
C ASN A 87 -0.04 1.81 17.97
N MET A 88 0.88 1.03 17.40
CA MET A 88 1.72 0.08 18.15
C MET A 88 3.00 0.70 18.69
N LEU A 89 3.69 1.52 17.88
CA LEU A 89 4.99 2.12 18.22
C LEU A 89 5.02 2.98 19.50
N PRO A 90 3.93 3.65 19.93
CA PRO A 90 3.94 4.38 21.21
C PRO A 90 3.97 3.48 22.45
N ARG A 91 3.76 2.16 22.31
CA ARG A 91 3.75 1.23 23.45
C ARG A 91 5.19 0.97 23.91
N THR A 92 5.38 0.92 25.22
CA THR A 92 6.65 0.47 25.81
C THR A 92 6.98 -0.94 25.32
N GLY A 93 8.25 -1.17 24.99
CA GLY A 93 8.71 -2.45 24.48
C GLY A 93 8.45 -2.71 23.00
N VAL A 94 7.85 -1.77 22.24
CA VAL A 94 7.66 -1.92 20.78
C VAL A 94 8.56 -0.95 20.02
N GLY A 95 9.37 -1.46 19.10
CA GLY A 95 10.27 -0.64 18.31
C GLY A 95 10.64 -1.25 16.98
N PHE A 96 11.46 -0.53 16.22
CA PHE A 96 12.16 -1.12 15.07
C PHE A 96 13.44 -1.78 15.54
N ASN A 97 13.78 -2.91 14.95
CA ASN A 97 15.04 -3.59 15.25
C ASN A 97 16.26 -2.75 14.80
N PRO A 98 17.38 -2.82 15.54
CA PRO A 98 18.57 -2.04 15.25
C PRO A 98 19.40 -2.58 14.07
N ASP A 99 19.09 -3.76 13.55
CA ASP A 99 19.85 -4.44 12.49
C ASP A 99 19.64 -3.85 11.08
N GLY A 100 18.80 -2.82 10.95
CA GLY A 100 18.53 -2.14 9.68
C GLY A 100 17.57 -2.91 8.75
N THR A 101 16.98 -4.03 9.19
CA THR A 101 15.97 -4.76 8.40
C THR A 101 14.56 -4.20 8.57
N HIS A 102 14.39 -3.17 9.39
CA HIS A 102 13.13 -2.42 9.60
C HIS A 102 11.96 -3.32 10.04
N LYS A 103 12.25 -4.40 10.77
CA LYS A 103 11.23 -5.26 11.39
C LYS A 103 10.78 -4.67 12.71
N ILE A 104 9.56 -5.00 13.12
CA ILE A 104 9.05 -4.67 14.44
C ILE A 104 9.59 -5.68 15.43
N ASP A 105 10.21 -5.18 16.50
CA ASP A 105 10.67 -5.91 17.65
C ASP A 105 9.79 -5.58 18.86
N CYS A 106 9.44 -6.60 19.64
CA CYS A 106 8.57 -6.49 20.81
C CYS A 106 9.22 -7.23 21.99
N SER A 107 9.46 -6.54 23.11
CA SER A 107 9.96 -7.17 24.32
C SER A 107 8.90 -8.02 25.02
N ASP A 108 9.32 -9.11 25.66
CA ASP A 108 8.43 -10.05 26.37
C ASP A 108 7.63 -9.40 27.52
N GLU A 109 8.06 -8.24 28.04
CA GLU A 109 7.34 -7.43 29.05
C GLU A 109 5.94 -6.97 28.61
N GLN A 110 5.55 -7.17 27.34
CA GLN A 110 4.19 -6.86 26.87
C GLN A 110 3.13 -7.93 27.19
N TRP A 111 3.54 -9.13 27.61
CA TRP A 111 2.63 -10.27 27.84
C TRP A 111 2.37 -10.58 29.32
N GLU A 112 2.95 -9.79 30.23
CA GLU A 112 2.67 -9.78 31.68
C GLU A 112 1.71 -8.64 32.05
#